data_AF-A0A1I3UJI2-F1
#
_entry.id   AF-A0A1I3UJI2-F1
#
_cell.length_a   1.000
_cell.length_b   1.000
_cell.length_c   1.000
_cell.angle_alpha   90.00
_cell.angle_beta   90.00
_cell.angle_gamma   90.00
#
_symmetry.space_group_name_H-M   'P 1'
#
loop_
_entity.id
_entity.type
_entity.pdbx_description
1 polymer ?
#
loop_
_entity_poly.entity_id
_entity_poly.type
_entity_poly.pdbx_seq_one_letter_code
_entity_poly.pdbx_strand_id
1 'polypeptide(L)' 'MLFPNLPTKTLGGSFFWDTLDRRRGWKLQKNIITDHYRILDPENVRQAWSNDHAEMLHAFGKFTSGSGE' A
#
# COMPACT_ATOMS: atom_id res chain seq x y z
N MET A 1 -11.82 6.78 0.63
CA MET A 1 -11.37 8.16 0.30
C MET A 1 -9.85 8.13 0.26
N LEU A 2 -9.24 8.41 -0.90
CA LEU A 2 -7.79 8.42 -1.05
C LEU A 2 -7.22 9.74 -0.52
N PHE A 3 -6.53 9.70 0.62
CA PHE A 3 -5.89 10.88 1.19
C PHE A 3 -4.63 11.26 0.41
N PRO A 4 -4.28 12.56 0.33
CA PRO A 4 -3.13 13.02 -0.43
C PRO A 4 -1.83 12.38 0.06
N ASN A 5 -1.03 11.84 -0.87
CA ASN A 5 0.29 11.30 -0.59
C ASN A 5 1.31 12.42 -0.44
N LEU A 6 1.68 12.77 0.80
CA LEU A 6 2.98 13.41 0.99
C LEU A 6 4.08 12.36 0.70
N PRO A 7 5.02 12.63 -0.23
CA PRO A 7 6.16 11.77 -0.51
C PRO A 7 7.19 11.91 0.61
N THR A 8 6.92 11.28 1.76
CA THR A 8 7.89 11.15 2.84
C THR A 8 8.50 9.75 2.78
N LYS A 9 9.84 9.66 2.74
CA LYS A 9 10.53 8.42 3.11
C LYS A 9 10.04 8.05 4.51
N THR A 10 9.52 6.84 4.68
CA THR A 10 9.04 6.38 6.00
C THR A 10 10.23 6.27 6.94
N LEU A 11 10.54 7.33 7.68
CA LEU A 11 11.56 7.35 8.73
C LEU A 11 10.90 6.84 10.01
N GLY A 12 10.91 5.52 10.21
CA GLY A 12 10.40 4.87 11.42
C GLY A 12 9.08 4.16 11.19
N GLY A 13 9.08 2.83 11.35
CA GLY A 13 7.83 2.07 11.43
C GLY A 13 7.86 0.64 10.89
N SER A 14 8.98 0.11 10.39
CA SER A 14 9.03 -1.23 9.78
C SER A 14 8.52 -2.38 10.68
N PHE A 15 8.43 -2.19 12.00
CA PHE A 15 7.92 -3.21 12.94
C PHE A 15 6.39 -3.34 12.99
N PHE A 16 5.64 -2.33 12.53
CA PHE A 16 4.18 -2.29 12.71
C PHE A 16 3.40 -2.44 11.40
N TRP A 17 4.04 -2.83 10.30
CA TRP A 17 3.39 -3.07 9.02
C TRP A 17 3.52 -4.53 8.60
N ASP A 18 2.40 -5.22 8.56
CA ASP A 18 2.31 -6.57 8.03
C ASP A 18 2.08 -6.53 6.52
N THR A 19 2.79 -7.33 5.74
CA THR A 19 2.62 -7.38 4.28
C THR A 19 1.58 -8.43 3.92
N LEU A 20 0.41 -7.96 3.49
CA LEU A 20 -0.71 -8.82 3.12
C LEU A 20 -0.54 -9.43 1.72
N ASP A 21 -0.01 -8.65 0.77
CA ASP A 21 0.20 -9.12 -0.61
C ASP A 21 1.40 -8.39 -1.23
N ARG A 22 2.09 -9.06 -2.15
CA ARG A 22 3.21 -8.52 -2.92
C ARG A 22 3.17 -9.02 -4.36
N ARG A 23 3.10 -8.10 -5.33
CA ARG A 23 3.04 -8.43 -6.75
C ARG A 23 3.89 -7.46 -7.56
N ARG A 24 4.80 -7.97 -8.39
CA ARG A 24 5.63 -7.14 -9.31
C ARG A 24 6.34 -5.96 -8.59
N GLY A 25 6.82 -6.18 -7.36
CA GLY A 25 7.46 -5.16 -6.53
C GLY A 25 6.51 -4.30 -5.70
N TRP A 26 5.22 -4.23 -6.06
CA TRP A 26 4.19 -3.57 -5.27
C TRP A 26 3.89 -4.35 -3.99
N LYS A 27 3.59 -3.63 -2.90
CA LYS A 27 3.25 -4.22 -1.60
C LYS A 27 1.95 -3.63 -1.07
N LEU A 28 1.00 -4.49 -0.73
CA LEU A 28 -0.13 -4.13 0.12
C LEU A 28 0.25 -4.45 1.57
N GLN A 29 0.20 -3.45 2.43
CA GLN A 29 0.56 -3.60 3.84
C GLN A 29 -0.54 -3.09 4.75
N LYS A 30 -0.64 -3.69 5.94
CA LYS A 30 -1.57 -3.29 6.99
C LYS A 30 -0.80 -2.87 8.23
N ASN A 31 -1.18 -1.75 8.82
CA ASN A 31 -0.66 -1.32 10.11
C ASN A 31 -1.31 -2.15 11.22
N ILE A 32 -0.50 -2.82 12.03
CA ILE A 32 -0.97 -3.69 13.11
C ILE A 32 -1.60 -2.87 14.25
N ILE A 33 -1.18 -1.63 14.46
CA ILE A 33 -1.67 -0.77 15.54
C ILE A 33 -2.94 -0.02 15.13
N THR A 34 -2.91 0.60 13.95
CA THR A 34 -3.97 1.54 13.52
C THR A 34 -4.97 0.91 12.56
N ASP A 35 -4.79 -0.36 12.18
CA ASP A 35 -5.62 -1.10 11.22
C ASP A 35 -5.71 -0.48 9.81
N HIS A 36 -4.85 0.50 9.50
CA HIS A 36 -4.83 1.14 8.18
C HIS A 36 -4.05 0.31 7.17
N TYR A 37 -4.48 0.35 5.92
CA TYR A 37 -3.83 -0.29 4.80
C TYR A 37 -3.08 0.75 3.96
N ARG A 38 -1.95 0.35 3.38
CA ARG A 38 -1.20 1.15 2.41
C ARG A 38 -0.72 0.31 1.25
N ILE A 39 -0.60 0.92 0.09
CA ILE A 39 0.03 0.36 -1.10
C ILE A 39 1.33 1.09 -1.34
N LEU A 40 2.41 0.32 -1.43
CA LEU A 40 3.72 0.79 -1.84
C LEU A 40 4.03 0.28 -3.25
N ASP A 41 4.67 1.11 -4.05
CA ASP A 41 5.24 0.70 -5.33
C ASP A 41 6.60 -0.01 -5.16
N PRO A 42 7.24 -0.49 -6.26
CA PRO A 42 8.54 -1.15 -6.20
C PRO A 42 9.66 -0.27 -5.61
N GLU A 43 9.54 1.05 -5.70
CA GLU A 43 10.49 2.02 -5.12
C GLU A 43 10.20 2.32 -3.64
N ASN A 44 9.20 1.64 -3.06
CA ASN A 44 8.69 1.84 -1.70
C ASN A 44 8.05 3.23 -1.48
N VAL A 45 7.58 3.88 -2.53
CA VAL A 45 6.77 5.09 -2.42
C VAL A 45 5.31 4.70 -2.21
N ARG A 46 4.65 5.35 -1.25
CA ARG A 46 3.24 5.12 -0.96
C ARG A 46 2.39 5.73 -2.08
N GLN A 47 1.61 4.88 -2.75
CA GLN A 47 0.72 5.27 -3.85
C GLN A 47 -0.73 5.37 -3.40
N ALA A 48 -1.13 4.65 -2.35
CA ALA A 48 -2.46 4.77 -1.75
C ALA A 48 -2.46 4.31 -0.29
N TRP A 49 -3.44 4.76 0.49
CA TRP A 49 -3.74 4.23 1.81
C TRP A 49 -5.21 4.51 2.17
N SER A 50 -5.80 3.62 2.97
CA SER A 50 -7.18 3.71 3.47
C SER A 50 -7.32 2.79 4.69
N ASN A 51 -8.35 2.96 5.49
CA ASN A 51 -8.74 2.02 6.55
C ASN A 51 -9.68 0.91 6.04
N ASP A 52 -10.14 0.99 4.78
CA ASP A 52 -10.98 -0.02 4.15
C ASP A 52 -10.13 -1.04 3.37
N HIS A 53 -10.20 -2.31 3.81
CA HIS A 53 -9.45 -3.40 3.17
C HIS A 53 -9.94 -3.70 1.75
N ALA A 54 -11.26 -3.66 1.50
CA ALA A 54 -11.83 -3.98 0.21
C ALA A 54 -11.50 -2.88 -0.82
N GLU A 55 -11.60 -1.60 -0.43
CA GLU A 55 -11.17 -0.46 -1.26
C GLU A 55 -9.69 -0.62 -1.65
N MET A 56 -8.85 -1.02 -0.70
CA MET A 56 -7.41 -1.14 -0.89
C MET A 56 -7.02 -2.38 -1.68
N LEU A 57 -7.71 -3.51 -1.52
CA LEU A 57 -7.49 -4.70 -2.34
C LEU A 57 -7.87 -4.42 -3.81
N HIS A 58 -8.98 -3.72 -4.04
CA HIS A 58 -9.40 -3.30 -5.38
C HIS A 58 -8.39 -2.35 -6.02
N ALA A 59 -7.92 -1.35 -5.28
CA ALA A 59 -6.88 -0.44 -5.73
C ALA A 59 -5.57 -1.18 -6.03
N PHE A 60 -5.15 -2.12 -5.18
CA PHE A 60 -3.95 -2.92 -5.38
C PHE A 60 -4.03 -3.79 -6.64
N GLY A 61 -5.21 -4.36 -6.93
CA GLY A 61 -5.49 -5.03 -8.20
C GLY A 61 -5.22 -4.09 -9.37
N LYS A 62 -5.77 -2.88 -9.37
CA LYS A 62 -5.55 -1.88 -10.44
C LYS A 62 -4.07 -1.53 -10.64
N PHE A 63 -3.31 -1.34 -9.57
CA PHE A 63 -1.87 -1.04 -9.66
C PHE A 63 -1.05 -2.22 -10.19
N THR A 64 -1.50 -3.45 -9.97
CA THR A 64 -0.74 -4.66 -10.31
C THR A 64 -1.18 -5.32 -11.62
N SER A 65 -2.38 -5.02 -12.11
CA SER A 65 -2.92 -5.53 -13.39
C SER A 65 -2.30 -4.86 -14.63
N GLY A 66 -1.62 -3.73 -14.50
CA GLY A 66 -1.02 -2.99 -15.63
C GLY A 66 0.42 -3.41 -15.97
N SER A 67 0.62 -4.60 -16.52
CA SER A 67 1.74 -4.91 -17.43
C SER A 67 1.37 -6.18 -18.19
N GLY A 68 0.84 -6.02 -19.40
CA GLY A 68 0.35 -7.12 -20.23
C GLY A 68 -0.88 -6.77 -21.05
N GLU A 69 -0.88 -5.61 -21.72
CA GLU A 69 -1.55 -5.39 -23.01
C GLU A 69 -0.66 -4.45 -23.84
#